data_AF-A0A916IDG5-F1
#
_entry.id   AF-A0A916IDG5-F1
#
_cell.length_a   1.000
_cell.length_b   1.000
_cell.length_c   1.000
_cell.angle_alpha   90.00
_cell.angle_beta   90.00
_cell.angle_gamma   90.00
#
_symmetry.space_group_name_H-M   'P 1'
#
loop_
_entity.id
_entity.type
_entity.pdbx_description
1 polymer ?
#
loop_
_entity_poly.entity_id
_entity_poly.type
_entity_poly.pdbx_seq_one_letter_code
_entity_poly.pdbx_strand_id
1 'polypeptide(L)'
;MTASRFRKTAIVGAIGAVALFGLAGKASAHAHSIGYANAGPGSVTVWLGTYSHGGHHLEGSLNLVGVNGNPFASTTVPFTLLTGTGVAFKPAGLIDGVTNFYVSTPLNVDGPLVGSETTWLTTLCPACGPADHWQGATFNGLAAGDYQFTYVPIANPTAEWTPYNNSLNGIFNISGQVINPAIPEPETYALMLAGLGVVGFMARRRKAAQPSA
;
A
#
# COMPACT_ATOMS: atom_id res chain seq x y z
N MET A 1 46.68 -3.37 58.63
CA MET A 1 46.96 -3.22 57.19
C MET A 1 46.12 -4.26 56.44
N THR A 2 44.94 -3.85 55.98
CA THR A 2 44.54 -3.76 54.53
C THR A 2 44.17 -5.14 53.95
N ALA A 3 43.04 -5.41 53.31
CA ALA A 3 42.07 -4.58 52.61
C ALA A 3 40.68 -5.25 52.54
N SER A 4 39.63 -4.43 52.50
CA SER A 4 38.25 -4.82 52.19
C SER A 4 38.10 -5.21 50.72
N ARG A 5 37.33 -6.27 50.42
CA ARG A 5 36.95 -6.62 49.05
C ARG A 5 35.46 -6.31 48.83
N PHE A 6 35.22 -5.20 48.16
CA PHE A 6 33.94 -4.88 47.52
C PHE A 6 33.61 -5.94 46.46
N ARG A 7 32.40 -6.51 46.50
CA ARG A 7 31.82 -7.25 45.37
C ARG A 7 30.69 -6.41 44.78
N LYS A 8 30.87 -6.04 43.51
CA LYS A 8 29.98 -5.23 42.70
C LYS A 8 28.69 -6.00 42.38
N THR A 9 27.55 -5.37 42.64
CA THR A 9 26.21 -5.79 42.19
C THR A 9 26.14 -5.65 40.67
N ALA A 10 25.88 -6.74 39.95
CA ALA A 10 25.65 -6.71 38.51
C ALA A 10 24.14 -6.62 38.25
N ILE A 11 23.71 -5.49 37.70
CA ILE A 11 22.37 -5.29 37.14
C ILE A 11 22.38 -5.96 35.76
N VAL A 12 21.60 -7.03 35.58
CA VAL A 12 21.35 -7.63 34.28
C VAL A 12 20.22 -6.84 33.62
N GLY A 13 20.56 -5.93 32.71
CA GLY A 13 19.63 -5.33 31.78
C GLY A 13 19.33 -6.31 30.63
N ALA A 14 18.07 -6.71 30.48
CA ALA A 14 17.63 -7.46 29.31
C ALA A 14 17.60 -6.53 28.09
N ILE A 15 18.63 -6.58 27.27
CA ILE A 15 18.66 -5.96 25.94
C ILE A 15 17.74 -6.80 25.04
N GLY A 16 16.71 -6.16 24.50
CA GLY A 16 15.79 -6.77 23.53
C GLY A 16 16.54 -7.30 22.32
N ALA A 17 16.26 -8.54 21.95
CA ALA A 17 16.78 -9.14 20.73
C ALA A 17 16.13 -8.45 19.52
N VAL A 18 16.84 -7.47 18.95
CA VAL A 18 16.62 -7.09 17.55
C VAL A 18 17.08 -8.28 16.73
N ALA A 19 16.12 -9.06 16.23
CA ALA A 19 16.39 -10.12 15.28
C ALA A 19 16.95 -9.48 13.99
N LEU A 20 18.27 -9.48 13.86
CA LEU A 20 18.98 -9.33 12.59
C LEU A 20 18.64 -10.57 11.74
N PHE A 21 17.52 -10.50 11.02
CA PHE A 21 17.21 -11.48 10.00
C PHE A 21 18.22 -11.36 8.87
N GLY A 22 18.95 -12.45 8.63
CA GLY A 22 20.05 -12.54 7.69
C GLY A 22 19.62 -12.19 6.26
N LEU A 23 20.47 -11.39 5.62
CA LEU A 23 20.49 -11.10 4.19
C LEU A 23 20.83 -12.38 3.40
N ALA A 24 19.83 -13.23 3.15
CA ALA A 24 19.89 -14.10 1.99
C ALA A 24 19.59 -13.24 0.77
N GLY A 25 20.63 -12.79 0.08
CA GLY A 25 20.51 -12.03 -1.16
C GLY A 25 19.71 -12.83 -2.17
N LYS A 26 18.43 -12.47 -2.35
CA LYS A 26 17.60 -13.07 -3.39
C LYS A 26 18.03 -12.44 -4.71
N ALA A 27 18.71 -13.21 -5.55
CA ALA A 27 19.15 -12.78 -6.88
C ALA A 27 17.98 -12.50 -7.86
N SER A 28 16.73 -12.73 -7.42
CA SER A 28 15.50 -12.44 -8.16
C SER A 28 14.42 -12.01 -7.15
N ALA A 29 14.11 -10.72 -7.11
CA ALA A 29 13.04 -10.14 -6.30
C ALA A 29 12.30 -9.13 -7.19
N HIS A 30 10.98 -9.25 -7.33
CA HIS A 30 10.25 -8.58 -8.41
C HIS A 30 9.21 -7.56 -7.92
N ALA A 31 8.74 -7.71 -6.67
CA ALA A 31 7.83 -6.75 -6.08
C ALA A 31 8.57 -5.43 -5.86
N HIS A 32 8.13 -4.39 -6.57
CA HIS A 32 8.83 -3.12 -6.67
C HIS A 32 7.91 -1.92 -6.40
N SER A 33 6.62 -2.18 -6.17
CA SER A 33 5.64 -1.18 -5.79
C SER A 33 4.87 -1.59 -4.55
N ILE A 34 4.51 -0.61 -3.73
CA ILE A 34 3.59 -0.77 -2.61
C ILE A 34 2.67 0.44 -2.54
N GLY A 35 1.41 0.18 -2.23
CA GLY A 35 0.42 1.23 -2.07
C GLY A 35 -0.75 0.77 -1.22
N TYR A 36 -1.67 1.69 -0.96
CA TYR A 36 -2.87 1.41 -0.18
C TYR A 36 -4.09 2.12 -0.76
N ALA A 37 -5.25 1.49 -0.69
CA ALA A 37 -6.50 2.05 -1.19
C ALA A 37 -7.60 1.88 -0.15
N ASN A 38 -8.59 2.80 -0.14
CA ASN A 38 -9.77 2.66 0.69
C ASN A 38 -10.48 1.33 0.41
N ALA A 39 -10.86 0.61 1.46
CA ALA A 39 -11.62 -0.64 1.38
C ALA A 39 -12.96 -0.53 2.15
N GLY A 40 -13.39 0.69 2.45
CA GLY A 40 -14.53 0.99 3.32
C GLY A 40 -14.12 1.84 4.53
N PRO A 41 -15.10 2.26 5.35
CA PRO A 41 -14.83 3.06 6.55
C PRO A 41 -13.87 2.32 7.51
N GLY A 42 -12.83 3.02 7.97
CA GLY A 42 -11.86 2.43 8.88
C GLY A 42 -11.00 1.33 8.26
N SER A 43 -11.01 1.17 6.94
CA SER A 43 -10.43 -0.01 6.29
C SER A 43 -9.64 0.35 5.04
N VAL A 44 -8.50 -0.30 4.84
CA VAL A 44 -7.69 -0.15 3.62
C VAL A 44 -7.23 -1.51 3.12
N THR A 45 -7.11 -1.64 1.81
CA THR A 45 -6.36 -2.72 1.20
C THR A 45 -4.97 -2.21 0.88
N VAL A 46 -3.96 -2.86 1.43
CA VAL A 46 -2.57 -2.64 1.05
C VAL A 46 -2.25 -3.58 -0.11
N TRP A 47 -1.67 -3.02 -1.16
CA TRP A 47 -1.34 -3.71 -2.40
C TRP A 47 0.16 -3.75 -2.60
N LEU A 48 0.67 -4.92 -2.95
CA LEU A 48 2.03 -5.12 -3.42
C LEU A 48 2.00 -5.32 -4.94
N GLY A 49 2.82 -4.57 -5.66
CA GLY A 49 2.88 -4.58 -7.12
C GLY A 49 4.20 -5.16 -7.64
N THR A 50 4.09 -5.96 -8.70
CA THR A 50 5.19 -6.64 -9.38
C THR A 50 5.00 -6.57 -10.90
N TYR A 51 6.09 -6.72 -11.63
CA TYR A 51 6.09 -6.80 -13.10
C TYR A 51 5.90 -8.26 -13.56
N SER A 52 5.54 -8.48 -14.82
CA SER A 52 5.33 -9.84 -15.33
C SER A 52 6.58 -10.69 -15.34
N HIS A 53 6.65 -11.68 -14.43
CA HIS A 53 7.71 -12.68 -14.45
C HIS A 53 7.22 -14.10 -14.12
N GLY A 54 6.32 -14.61 -14.98
CA GLY A 54 5.97 -16.04 -15.04
C GLY A 54 5.15 -16.59 -13.87
N GLY A 55 4.81 -15.77 -12.86
CA GLY A 55 3.92 -16.11 -11.76
C GLY A 55 2.78 -15.09 -11.60
N HIS A 56 1.57 -15.59 -11.34
CA HIS A 56 0.40 -14.76 -11.03
C HIS A 56 -0.51 -15.53 -10.07
N HIS A 57 -0.19 -15.43 -8.78
CA HIS A 57 -0.81 -16.20 -7.70
C HIS A 57 -0.73 -15.40 -6.39
N LEU A 58 -1.47 -15.81 -5.36
CA LEU A 58 -1.35 -15.23 -4.02
C LEU A 58 -0.19 -15.88 -3.25
N GLU A 59 0.59 -15.09 -2.53
CA GLU A 59 1.69 -15.61 -1.74
C GLU A 59 2.08 -14.72 -0.56
N GLY A 60 2.21 -15.33 0.61
CA GLY A 60 2.71 -14.66 1.81
C GLY A 60 1.61 -13.96 2.59
N SER A 61 2.04 -13.01 3.41
CA SER A 61 1.15 -12.19 4.23
C SER A 61 1.76 -10.80 4.38
N LEU A 62 0.96 -9.86 4.88
CA LEU A 62 1.43 -8.56 5.28
C LEU A 62 1.18 -8.38 6.79
N ASN A 63 2.20 -7.92 7.50
CA ASN A 63 2.05 -7.40 8.85
C ASN A 63 1.85 -5.88 8.79
N LEU A 64 0.91 -5.40 9.60
CA LEU A 64 0.65 -3.99 9.82
C LEU A 64 0.69 -3.69 11.31
N VAL A 65 1.41 -2.64 11.69
CA VAL A 65 1.45 -2.14 13.06
C VAL A 65 1.38 -0.62 13.07
N GLY A 66 0.66 -0.04 14.03
CA GLY A 66 0.66 1.40 14.26
C GLY A 66 1.99 1.85 14.86
N VAL A 67 2.54 2.95 14.34
CA VAL A 67 3.79 3.53 14.83
C VAL A 67 3.62 5.03 15.09
N ASN A 68 4.64 5.67 15.66
CA ASN A 68 4.63 7.12 15.96
C ASN A 68 3.38 7.59 16.74
N GLY A 69 2.93 6.80 17.70
CA GLY A 69 1.77 7.10 18.54
C GLY A 69 0.43 6.56 18.05
N ASN A 70 0.39 5.90 16.88
CA ASN A 70 -0.78 5.17 16.44
C ASN A 70 -0.90 3.82 17.21
N PRO A 71 -1.99 3.54 17.94
CA PRO A 71 -2.11 2.38 18.81
C PRO A 71 -2.56 1.09 18.11
N PHE A 72 -2.55 1.04 16.78
CA PHE A 72 -2.96 -0.16 16.04
C PHE A 72 -2.05 -1.35 16.34
N ALA A 73 -2.64 -2.46 16.83
CA ALA A 73 -1.90 -3.65 17.21
C ALA A 73 -1.26 -4.33 15.99
N SER A 74 -0.09 -4.95 16.19
CA SER A 74 0.56 -5.73 15.14
C SER A 74 -0.37 -6.86 14.68
N THR A 75 -0.78 -6.77 13.42
CA THR A 75 -1.78 -7.64 12.82
C THR A 75 -1.21 -8.19 11.52
N THR A 76 -1.20 -9.52 11.36
CA THR A 76 -0.76 -10.18 10.13
C THR A 76 -1.97 -10.71 9.37
N VAL A 77 -2.08 -10.34 8.09
CA VAL A 77 -3.18 -10.74 7.20
C VAL A 77 -2.59 -11.41 5.96
N PRO A 78 -3.05 -12.62 5.57
CA PRO A 78 -2.62 -13.23 4.31
C PRO A 78 -3.08 -12.40 3.11
N PHE A 79 -2.33 -12.44 2.02
CA PHE A 79 -2.83 -11.89 0.76
C PHE A 79 -3.99 -12.76 0.27
N THR A 80 -5.15 -12.14 0.05
CA THR A 80 -6.37 -12.83 -0.40
C THR A 80 -6.98 -12.23 -1.66
N LEU A 81 -6.44 -11.09 -2.11
CA LEU A 81 -6.90 -10.39 -3.31
C LEU A 81 -5.81 -10.46 -4.37
N LEU A 82 -6.18 -10.84 -5.58
CA LEU A 82 -5.28 -10.90 -6.74
C LEU A 82 -6.00 -10.21 -7.90
N THR A 83 -5.35 -9.26 -8.58
CA THR A 83 -5.93 -8.58 -9.74
C THR A 83 -5.86 -9.45 -10.99
N GLY A 84 -6.31 -8.94 -12.14
CA GLY A 84 -5.88 -9.51 -13.43
C GLY A 84 -4.44 -9.11 -13.77
N THR A 85 -3.95 -9.60 -14.91
CA THR A 85 -2.61 -9.31 -15.45
C THR A 85 -2.65 -8.15 -16.44
N GLY A 86 -1.74 -7.19 -16.32
CA GLY A 86 -1.61 -6.04 -17.21
C GLY A 86 -1.78 -4.70 -16.49
N VAL A 87 -1.15 -3.64 -17.01
CA VAL A 87 -1.15 -2.30 -16.38
C VAL A 87 -2.54 -1.71 -16.12
N ALA A 88 -3.54 -2.13 -16.90
CA ALA A 88 -4.94 -1.71 -16.73
C ALA A 88 -5.59 -2.27 -15.46
N PHE A 89 -5.01 -3.32 -14.86
CA PHE A 89 -5.51 -3.95 -13.64
C PHE A 89 -4.91 -3.36 -12.36
N LYS A 90 -4.21 -2.22 -12.45
CA LYS A 90 -3.81 -1.45 -11.27
C LYS A 90 -5.03 -1.21 -10.37
N PRO A 91 -5.00 -1.61 -9.09
CA PRO A 91 -6.12 -1.46 -8.19
C PRO A 91 -6.63 -0.03 -8.13
N ALA A 92 -7.95 0.14 -8.19
CA ALA A 92 -8.58 1.44 -8.03
C ALA A 92 -8.18 2.07 -6.69
N GLY A 93 -7.86 3.37 -6.71
CA GLY A 93 -7.40 4.11 -5.54
C GLY A 93 -5.89 4.10 -5.31
N LEU A 94 -5.12 3.34 -6.08
CA LEU A 94 -3.66 3.50 -6.15
C LEU A 94 -3.30 4.65 -7.09
N ILE A 95 -2.89 5.77 -6.50
CA ILE A 95 -2.53 7.00 -7.19
C ILE A 95 -1.04 7.25 -6.96
N ASP A 96 -0.27 7.30 -8.04
CA ASP A 96 1.18 7.44 -7.98
C ASP A 96 1.60 8.75 -7.29
N GLY A 97 2.47 8.62 -6.29
CA GLY A 97 2.95 9.73 -5.47
C GLY A 97 1.98 10.20 -4.39
N VAL A 98 0.79 9.59 -4.30
CA VAL A 98 -0.19 9.89 -3.24
C VAL A 98 -0.42 8.66 -2.37
N THR A 99 -0.81 7.55 -2.98
CA THR A 99 -1.12 6.29 -2.28
C THR A 99 -0.41 5.09 -2.88
N ASN A 100 0.37 5.28 -3.95
CA ASN A 100 1.19 4.26 -4.56
C ASN A 100 2.62 4.76 -4.77
N PHE A 101 3.59 3.91 -4.44
CA PHE A 101 5.00 4.26 -4.43
C PHE A 101 5.85 3.11 -4.96
N TYR A 102 7.06 3.45 -5.40
CA TYR A 102 7.98 2.53 -6.07
C TYR A 102 9.37 2.59 -5.44
N VAL A 103 10.12 1.50 -5.53
CA VAL A 103 11.54 1.49 -5.18
C VAL A 103 12.33 2.41 -6.10
N SER A 104 13.34 3.10 -5.54
CA SER A 104 14.19 4.04 -6.28
C SER A 104 15.67 3.68 -6.28
N THR A 105 16.04 2.64 -5.54
CA THR A 105 17.41 2.18 -5.32
C THR A 105 17.61 0.76 -5.83
N PRO A 106 18.85 0.36 -6.15
CA PRO A 106 19.16 -1.00 -6.60
C PRO A 106 18.75 -2.10 -5.62
N LEU A 107 18.72 -3.33 -6.12
CA LEU A 107 18.45 -4.53 -5.35
C LEU A 107 19.36 -4.60 -4.12
N ASN A 108 18.78 -4.88 -2.95
CA ASN A 108 19.47 -4.90 -1.64
C ASN A 108 20.08 -3.56 -1.17
N VAL A 109 19.70 -2.44 -1.78
CA VAL A 109 20.05 -1.10 -1.30
C VAL A 109 18.76 -0.43 -0.83
N ASP A 110 18.72 -0.04 0.44
CA ASP A 110 17.56 0.66 1.00
C ASP A 110 17.60 2.15 0.62
N GLY A 111 16.43 2.72 0.38
CA GLY A 111 16.30 4.11 -0.02
C GLY A 111 14.86 4.61 0.09
N PRO A 112 14.62 5.89 -0.23
CA PRO A 112 13.27 6.42 -0.24
C PRO A 112 12.45 5.76 -1.33
N LEU A 113 11.16 5.54 -1.06
CA LEU A 113 10.22 5.25 -2.13
C LEU A 113 9.90 6.53 -2.91
N VAL A 114 9.62 6.38 -4.20
CA VAL A 114 9.29 7.49 -5.10
C VAL A 114 7.88 7.36 -5.64
N GLY A 115 7.26 8.50 -5.94
CA GLY A 115 5.90 8.58 -6.46
C GLY A 115 5.74 8.33 -7.96
N SER A 116 6.75 7.75 -8.62
CA SER A 116 6.71 7.47 -10.05
C SER A 116 7.55 6.24 -10.36
N GLU A 117 7.07 5.40 -11.27
CA GLU A 117 7.76 4.20 -11.73
C GLU A 117 8.92 4.48 -12.71
N THR A 118 9.16 5.76 -13.03
CA THR A 118 10.17 6.14 -14.04
C THR A 118 11.57 5.58 -13.71
N THR A 119 12.01 5.64 -12.46
CA THR A 119 13.32 5.11 -12.04
C THR A 119 13.42 3.60 -12.26
N TRP A 120 12.33 2.87 -12.02
CA TRP A 120 12.24 1.44 -12.28
C TRP A 120 12.44 1.15 -13.78
N LEU A 121 11.65 1.82 -14.62
CA LEU A 121 11.63 1.58 -16.08
C LEU A 121 12.88 2.08 -16.82
N THR A 122 13.62 3.02 -16.26
CA THR A 122 14.77 3.64 -16.96
C THR A 122 16.13 3.23 -16.39
N THR A 123 16.18 2.84 -15.12
CA THR A 123 17.46 2.65 -14.41
C THR A 123 17.55 1.30 -13.72
N LEU A 124 16.55 0.91 -12.92
CA LEU A 124 16.66 -0.28 -12.08
C LEU A 124 16.41 -1.58 -12.84
N CYS A 125 15.37 -1.61 -13.68
CA CYS A 125 15.14 -2.74 -14.57
C CYS A 125 14.38 -2.34 -15.86
N PRO A 126 15.07 -1.76 -16.86
CA PRO A 126 14.44 -1.40 -18.13
C PRO A 126 13.82 -2.56 -18.91
N ALA A 127 14.28 -3.80 -18.66
CA ALA A 127 13.77 -5.00 -19.30
C ALA A 127 12.55 -5.61 -18.59
N CYS A 128 12.27 -5.23 -17.34
CA CYS A 128 11.20 -5.83 -16.53
C CYS A 128 9.80 -5.35 -16.93
N GLY A 129 9.68 -4.13 -17.47
CA GLY A 129 8.39 -3.50 -17.68
C GLY A 129 7.76 -2.98 -16.37
N PRO A 130 6.55 -2.39 -16.46
CA PRO A 130 5.87 -1.78 -15.32
C PRO A 130 5.24 -2.81 -14.38
N ALA A 131 4.81 -2.35 -13.20
CA ALA A 131 3.91 -3.10 -12.32
C ALA A 131 2.58 -3.38 -13.04
N ASP A 132 2.29 -4.66 -13.20
CA ASP A 132 1.14 -5.13 -13.95
C ASP A 132 0.43 -6.32 -13.29
N HIS A 133 0.89 -6.75 -12.11
CA HIS A 133 0.17 -7.67 -11.22
C HIS A 133 0.18 -7.13 -9.80
N TRP A 134 -0.91 -7.41 -9.07
CA TRP A 134 -1.10 -6.90 -7.72
C TRP A 134 -1.72 -7.95 -6.82
N GLN A 135 -1.14 -8.11 -5.62
CA GLN A 135 -1.77 -8.84 -4.53
C GLN A 135 -2.08 -7.94 -3.35
N GLY A 136 -3.21 -8.20 -2.69
CA GLY A 136 -3.79 -7.31 -1.69
C GLY A 136 -4.15 -8.01 -0.39
N ALA A 137 -3.93 -7.30 0.72
CA ALA A 137 -4.35 -7.68 2.07
C ALA A 137 -5.16 -6.52 2.68
N THR A 138 -6.35 -6.83 3.20
CA THR A 138 -7.26 -5.82 3.77
C THR A 138 -7.14 -5.76 5.28
N PHE A 139 -6.95 -4.56 5.81
CA PHE A 139 -6.89 -4.26 7.23
C PHE A 139 -8.09 -3.39 7.61
N ASN A 140 -8.67 -3.67 8.77
CA ASN A 140 -9.85 -3.01 9.29
C ASN A 140 -9.55 -2.36 10.64
N GLY A 141 -10.39 -1.41 11.07
CA GLY A 141 -10.24 -0.74 12.37
C GLY A 141 -9.09 0.27 12.40
N LEU A 142 -8.75 0.84 11.26
CA LEU A 142 -7.70 1.84 11.10
C LEU A 142 -8.22 3.23 11.42
N ALA A 143 -7.38 4.03 12.08
CA ALA A 143 -7.51 5.48 12.19
C ALA A 143 -6.42 6.18 11.36
N ALA A 144 -6.56 7.48 11.13
CA ALA A 144 -5.52 8.24 10.45
C ALA A 144 -4.22 8.23 11.26
N GLY A 145 -3.08 8.02 10.61
CA GLY A 145 -1.79 8.02 11.29
C GLY A 145 -0.72 7.21 10.56
N ASP A 146 0.39 7.01 11.25
CA ASP A 146 1.55 6.29 10.70
C ASP A 146 1.46 4.80 11.01
N TYR A 147 1.81 4.01 10.01
CA TYR A 147 1.78 2.56 10.06
C TYR A 147 3.04 1.98 9.42
N GLN A 148 3.58 0.93 9.99
CA GLN A 148 4.66 0.16 9.38
C GLN A 148 4.10 -1.07 8.68
N PHE A 149 4.41 -1.21 7.39
CA PHE A 149 4.15 -2.43 6.63
C PHE A 149 5.36 -3.36 6.71
N THR A 150 5.12 -4.66 6.76
CA THR A 150 6.18 -5.66 6.65
C THR A 150 5.68 -6.87 5.88
N TYR A 151 6.33 -7.18 4.76
CA TYR A 151 6.09 -8.41 4.01
C TYR A 151 6.53 -9.62 4.84
N VAL A 152 5.64 -10.61 4.96
CA VAL A 152 5.88 -11.86 5.66
C VAL A 152 5.88 -12.99 4.62
N PRO A 153 7.05 -13.55 4.26
CA PRO A 153 7.12 -14.62 3.26
C PRO A 153 6.56 -15.94 3.80
N ILE A 154 6.10 -16.80 2.89
CA ILE A 154 5.94 -18.23 3.18
C ILE A 154 7.30 -18.92 3.30
N ALA A 155 7.33 -20.19 3.73
CA ALA A 155 8.56 -20.94 3.92
C ALA A 155 9.47 -21.00 2.68
N ASN A 156 8.87 -21.13 1.48
CA ASN A 156 9.57 -21.19 0.20
C ASN A 156 8.97 -20.16 -0.77
N PRO A 157 9.39 -18.89 -0.68
CA PRO A 157 8.76 -17.82 -1.44
C PRO A 157 9.23 -17.76 -2.89
N THR A 158 8.36 -17.37 -3.80
CA THR A 158 8.74 -17.06 -5.19
C THR A 158 9.43 -15.71 -5.29
N ALA A 159 10.14 -15.49 -6.41
CA ALA A 159 10.75 -14.20 -6.72
C ALA A 159 9.70 -13.09 -6.95
N GLU A 160 8.53 -13.47 -7.46
CA GLU A 160 7.43 -12.58 -7.86
C GLU A 160 7.03 -11.61 -6.75
N TRP A 161 6.75 -12.17 -5.56
CA TRP A 161 6.27 -11.40 -4.43
C TRP A 161 7.35 -11.01 -3.44
N THR A 162 8.59 -11.40 -3.70
CA THR A 162 9.71 -10.96 -2.89
C THR A 162 9.93 -9.46 -3.10
N PRO A 163 9.94 -8.63 -2.03
CA PRO A 163 10.29 -7.22 -2.12
C PRO A 163 11.69 -7.02 -2.70
N TYR A 164 11.82 -6.09 -3.65
CA TYR A 164 13.07 -5.75 -4.31
C TYR A 164 14.16 -5.27 -3.32
N ASN A 165 13.76 -4.54 -2.28
CA ASN A 165 14.60 -4.18 -1.14
C ASN A 165 13.73 -3.89 0.09
N ASN A 166 14.34 -3.56 1.23
CA ASN A 166 13.58 -3.36 2.48
C ASN A 166 12.79 -2.05 2.48
N SER A 167 12.96 -1.17 1.49
CA SER A 167 12.21 0.09 1.39
C SER A 167 10.70 -0.14 1.31
N LEU A 168 10.26 -1.31 0.80
CA LEU A 168 8.84 -1.69 0.78
C LEU A 168 8.31 -2.14 2.16
N ASN A 169 9.19 -2.43 3.13
CA ASN A 169 8.85 -2.68 4.54
C ASN A 169 8.93 -1.35 5.34
N GLY A 170 8.34 -0.30 4.79
CA GLY A 170 8.45 1.07 5.28
C GLY A 170 7.32 1.54 6.19
N ILE A 171 7.45 2.78 6.67
CA ILE A 171 6.40 3.51 7.37
C ILE A 171 5.63 4.36 6.37
N PHE A 172 4.30 4.30 6.44
CA PHE A 172 3.38 5.05 5.59
C PHE A 172 2.38 5.79 6.45
N ASN A 173 2.15 7.06 6.12
CA ASN A 173 1.05 7.82 6.70
C ASN A 173 -0.23 7.51 5.93
N ILE A 174 -1.22 6.94 6.60
CA ILE A 174 -2.56 6.75 6.05
C ILE A 174 -3.42 7.93 6.51
N SER A 175 -3.81 8.78 5.56
CA SER A 175 -4.59 9.97 5.88
C SER A 175 -6.05 9.65 6.20
N GLY A 176 -6.71 10.52 6.97
CA GLY A 176 -8.14 10.39 7.28
C GLY A 176 -9.03 10.46 6.04
N GLN A 177 -8.60 11.16 4.98
CA GLN A 177 -9.31 11.22 3.70
C GLN A 177 -9.33 9.86 2.99
N VAL A 178 -8.27 9.06 3.13
CA VAL A 178 -8.24 7.71 2.55
C VAL A 178 -9.10 6.74 3.36
N ILE A 179 -9.12 6.87 4.69
CA ILE A 179 -9.86 5.93 5.56
C ILE A 179 -11.36 6.20 5.57
N ASN A 180 -11.72 7.47 5.47
CA ASN A 180 -13.10 7.92 5.50
C ASN A 180 -13.29 9.01 4.44
N PRO A 181 -13.31 8.63 3.15
CA PRO A 181 -13.51 9.60 2.09
C PRO A 181 -14.84 10.30 2.30
N ALA A 182 -14.85 11.62 2.12
CA ALA A 182 -16.09 12.39 2.23
C ALA A 182 -17.11 11.80 1.24
N ILE A 183 -18.21 11.27 1.78
CA ILE A 183 -19.35 10.85 0.96
C ILE A 183 -20.03 12.15 0.52
N PRO A 184 -20.21 12.42 -0.78
CA PRO A 184 -20.93 13.59 -1.23
C PRO A 184 -22.31 13.59 -0.57
N GLU A 185 -22.68 14.72 0.04
CA GLU A 185 -23.89 14.76 0.85
C GLU A 185 -25.13 14.44 -0.01
N PRO A 186 -26.17 13.80 0.55
CA PRO A 186 -27.41 13.49 -0.16
C PRO A 186 -28.00 14.71 -0.89
N GLU A 187 -27.79 15.89 -0.32
CA GLU A 187 -28.22 17.18 -0.85
C GLU A 187 -27.53 17.54 -2.18
N THR A 188 -26.25 17.19 -2.34
CA THR A 188 -25.52 17.42 -3.60
C THR A 188 -26.11 16.58 -4.73
N TYR A 189 -26.48 15.33 -4.44
CA TYR A 189 -27.18 14.48 -5.41
C TYR A 189 -28.59 15.00 -5.70
N ALA A 190 -29.31 15.49 -4.68
CA ALA A 190 -30.63 16.09 -4.87
C ALA A 190 -30.56 17.34 -5.75
N LEU A 191 -29.56 18.21 -5.57
CA LEU A 191 -29.36 19.40 -6.39
C LEU A 191 -28.97 19.07 -7.83
N MET A 192 -28.11 18.05 -8.03
CA MET A 192 -27.79 17.55 -9.37
C MET A 192 -29.04 17.03 -10.08
N LEU A 193 -29.85 16.21 -9.38
CA LEU A 193 -31.11 15.68 -9.92
C LEU A 193 -32.14 16.79 -10.18
N ALA A 194 -32.24 17.77 -9.29
CA ALA A 194 -33.08 18.94 -9.49
C ALA A 194 -32.64 19.74 -10.73
N GLY A 195 -31.33 19.96 -10.91
CA GLY A 195 -30.76 20.60 -12.09
C GLY A 195 -31.10 19.85 -13.38
N LEU A 196 -30.94 18.51 -13.39
CA LEU A 196 -31.34 17.67 -14.52
C LEU A 196 -32.85 17.73 -14.80
N GLY A 197 -33.67 17.79 -13.75
CA GLY A 197 -35.12 17.97 -13.86
C GLY A 197 -35.50 19.29 -14.53
N VAL A 198 -34.84 20.39 -14.16
CA VAL A 198 -35.05 21.71 -14.78
C VAL A 198 -34.66 21.70 -16.26
N VAL A 199 -33.49 21.13 -16.60
CA VAL A 199 -33.04 21.03 -18.00
C VAL A 199 -34.01 20.18 -18.83
N GLY A 200 -34.45 19.04 -18.31
CA GLY A 200 -35.45 18.20 -18.98
C GLY A 200 -36.78 18.91 -19.21
N PHE A 201 -37.24 19.69 -18.23
CA PHE A 201 -38.46 20.50 -18.35
C PHE A 201 -38.32 21.60 -19.42
N MET A 202 -37.19 22.30 -19.46
CA MET A 202 -36.92 23.31 -20.49
C MET A 202 -36.87 22.72 -21.90
N ALA A 203 -36.22 21.56 -22.07
CA ALA A 203 -36.19 20.86 -23.35
C ALA A 203 -37.59 20.46 -23.84
N ARG A 204 -38.45 19.96 -22.94
CA ARG A 204 -39.85 19.64 -23.26
C ARG A 204 -40.62 20.87 -23.75
N ARG A 205 -40.46 22.03 -23.08
CA ARG A 205 -41.13 23.28 -23.49
C ARG A 205 -40.70 23.74 -24.87
N ARG A 206 -39.40 23.62 -25.20
CA ARG A 206 -38.88 23.98 -26.51
C ARG A 206 -39.43 23.09 -27.62
N LYS A 207 -39.53 21.77 -27.39
CA LYS A 207 -40.09 20.82 -28.36
C LYS A 207 -41.58 21.08 -28.61
N ALA A 208 -42.35 21.45 -27.58
CA ALA A 208 -43.77 21.78 -27.71
C ALA A 208 -44.02 23.11 -28.47
N ALA A 209 -43.01 23.98 -28.58
CA ALA A 209 -43.10 25.26 -29.28
C ALA A 209 -42.57 25.22 -30.73
N GLN A 210 -42.06 24.08 -31.21
CA GLN A 210 -41.71 23.92 -32.62
C GLN A 210 -42.98 23.66 -33.44
N PRO A 211 -43.31 24.50 -34.45
CA PRO A 211 -44.40 24.22 -35.38
C PRO A 211 -44.09 22.97 -36.18
N SER A 212 -45.08 22.09 -36.37
CA SER A 212 -44.98 20.95 -37.28
C SER A 212 -44.79 21.48 -38.70
N ALA A 213 -43.66 21.14 -39.33
CA ALA A 213 -43.46 21.32 -40.78
C ALA A 213 -44.22 20.23 -41.55
#